data_AF-A0A7S1G1Z4-F1
#
_entry.id   AF-A0A7S1G1Z4-F1
#
_cell.length_a   1.000
_cell.length_b   1.000
_cell.length_c   1.000
_cell.angle_alpha   90.00
_cell.angle_beta   90.00
_cell.angle_gamma   90.00
#
_symmetry.space_group_name_H-M   'P 1'
#
loop_
_entity.id
_entity.type
_entity.pdbx_description
1 polymer ?
#
loop_
_entity_poly.entity_id
_entity_poly.type
_entity_poly.pdbx_seq_one_letter_code
_entity_poly.pdbx_strand_id
1 'polypeptide(L)'
;MSPPQQESSPASPSSLTDVLAAVLSEAFTIIFVELIMGRLSLDANNTLASSGAHGDPGRRRRYLGVSVRLPTPGDDGGDDEDPLVKICDYVGSFVEAAVPEMVLGCFSADAAESPPRRRVLELTLVAPDGTTCERHVLSFARRNPGSTPPVPDGWSAFEGPLRTLVLAAVFLAAGDGATVGPLPQEATFRLGMRVGPDLR
;
A
#
# COMPACT_ATOMS: atom_id res chain seq x y z
N MET A 1 27.41 -30.67 -39.90
CA MET A 1 27.59 -29.26 -39.52
C MET A 1 26.36 -28.86 -38.73
N SER A 2 26.50 -28.67 -37.42
CA SER A 2 25.39 -28.27 -36.54
C SER A 2 25.21 -26.75 -36.60
N PRO A 3 23.98 -26.22 -36.61
CA PRO A 3 23.75 -24.78 -36.59
C PRO A 3 24.20 -24.17 -35.25
N PRO A 4 24.66 -22.90 -35.24
CA PRO A 4 25.08 -22.25 -34.01
C PRO A 4 23.88 -22.09 -33.06
N GLN A 5 24.08 -22.51 -31.81
CA GLN A 5 23.15 -22.26 -30.72
C GLN A 5 22.99 -20.75 -30.54
N GLN A 6 21.75 -20.30 -30.70
CA GLN A 6 21.31 -18.94 -30.46
C GLN A 6 21.46 -18.70 -28.94
N GLU A 7 22.52 -18.01 -28.53
CA GLU A 7 22.66 -17.50 -27.16
C GLU A 7 21.48 -16.56 -26.88
N SER A 8 20.55 -17.04 -26.07
CA SER A 8 19.49 -16.24 -25.47
C SER A 8 20.15 -15.09 -24.71
N SER A 9 19.99 -13.88 -25.24
CA SER A 9 20.46 -12.65 -24.61
C SER A 9 19.90 -12.54 -23.19
N PRO A 10 20.68 -12.03 -22.21
CA PRO A 10 20.19 -11.79 -20.86
C PRO A 10 18.99 -10.81 -20.91
N ALA A 11 17.97 -11.10 -20.11
CA ALA A 11 16.76 -10.27 -19.98
C ALA A 11 17.14 -8.79 -19.81
N SER A 12 16.51 -7.93 -20.62
CA SER A 12 16.68 -6.49 -20.63
C SER A 12 16.48 -5.86 -19.23
N PRO A 13 17.11 -4.70 -18.94
CA PRO A 13 16.94 -4.00 -17.65
C PRO A 13 15.46 -3.75 -17.38
N SER A 14 15.02 -3.95 -16.13
CA SER A 14 13.65 -3.69 -15.67
C SER A 14 13.20 -2.31 -16.14
N SER A 15 12.05 -2.24 -16.80
CA SER A 15 11.54 -0.98 -17.30
C SER A 15 11.25 -0.04 -16.12
N LEU A 16 11.34 1.28 -16.31
CA LEU A 16 10.98 2.27 -15.28
C LEU A 16 9.58 1.99 -14.69
N THR A 17 8.68 1.48 -15.53
CA THR A 17 7.34 1.00 -15.19
C THR A 17 7.36 -0.11 -14.15
N ASP A 18 8.25 -1.10 -14.28
CA ASP A 18 8.37 -2.21 -13.34
C ASP A 18 8.93 -1.76 -11.99
N VAL A 19 9.91 -0.84 -12.02
CA VAL A 19 10.48 -0.24 -10.82
C VAL A 19 9.42 0.59 -10.08
N LEU A 20 8.65 1.40 -10.81
CA LEU A 20 7.54 2.16 -10.25
C LEU A 20 6.46 1.23 -9.67
N ALA A 21 6.12 0.15 -10.36
CA ALA A 21 5.17 -0.84 -9.86
C ALA A 21 5.64 -1.45 -8.54
N ALA A 22 6.88 -1.94 -8.46
CA ALA A 22 7.42 -2.55 -7.24
C ALA A 22 7.41 -1.57 -6.05
N VAL A 23 7.86 -0.34 -6.28
CA VAL A 23 7.83 0.70 -5.24
C VAL A 23 6.41 0.99 -4.77
N LEU A 24 5.49 1.25 -5.71
CA LEU A 24 4.13 1.64 -5.37
C LEU A 24 3.42 0.52 -4.63
N SER A 25 3.70 -0.74 -5.02
CA SER A 25 3.21 -1.91 -4.31
C SER A 25 3.67 -1.95 -2.85
N GLU A 26 4.96 -1.71 -2.62
CA GLU A 26 5.50 -1.67 -1.26
C GLU A 26 4.90 -0.50 -0.46
N ALA A 27 4.86 0.70 -1.02
CA ALA A 27 4.36 1.90 -0.35
C ALA A 27 2.88 1.78 0.04
N PHE A 28 2.02 1.29 -0.86
CA PHE A 28 0.59 1.17 -0.57
C PHE A 28 0.28 0.03 0.40
N THR A 29 1.05 -1.06 0.34
CA THR A 29 0.96 -2.12 1.34
C THR A 29 1.27 -1.56 2.73
N ILE A 30 2.36 -0.81 2.87
CA ILE A 30 2.74 -0.15 4.12
C ILE A 30 1.65 0.80 4.61
N ILE A 31 1.13 1.66 3.73
CA ILE A 31 0.10 2.64 4.08
C ILE A 31 -1.16 1.95 4.60
N PHE A 32 -1.67 0.93 3.91
CA PHE A 32 -2.89 0.25 4.34
C PHE A 32 -2.68 -0.58 5.60
N VAL A 33 -1.56 -1.29 5.73
CA VAL A 33 -1.26 -2.07 6.94
C VAL A 33 -1.15 -1.15 8.15
N GLU A 34 -0.46 -0.01 8.05
CA GLU A 34 -0.40 0.99 9.12
C GLU A 34 -1.77 1.49 9.54
N LEU A 35 -2.60 1.89 8.56
CA LEU A 35 -3.94 2.39 8.84
C LEU A 35 -4.82 1.32 9.48
N ILE A 36 -4.79 0.08 8.99
CA ILE A 36 -5.57 -1.03 9.55
C ILE A 36 -5.13 -1.31 10.99
N MET A 37 -3.83 -1.49 11.23
CA MET A 37 -3.33 -1.84 12.56
C MET A 37 -3.54 -0.71 13.58
N GLY A 38 -3.28 0.53 13.17
CA GLY A 38 -3.48 1.69 14.04
C GLY A 38 -4.94 1.97 14.36
N ARG A 39 -5.84 1.86 13.38
CA ARG A 39 -7.26 2.19 13.56
C ARG A 39 -8.03 1.09 14.27
N LEU A 40 -7.86 -0.16 13.85
CA LEU A 40 -8.50 -1.30 14.53
C LEU A 40 -7.85 -1.63 15.87
N SER A 41 -6.82 -0.86 16.28
CA SER A 41 -6.06 -1.10 17.50
C SER A 41 -5.61 -2.56 17.59
N LEU A 42 -5.30 -3.16 16.44
CA LEU A 42 -4.61 -4.44 16.31
C LEU A 42 -3.15 -4.21 16.69
N ASP A 43 -2.96 -3.67 17.89
CA ASP A 43 -1.66 -3.44 18.44
C ASP A 43 -1.15 -4.81 18.85
N ALA A 44 -0.08 -5.27 18.23
CA ALA A 44 0.71 -6.40 18.74
C ALA A 44 1.10 -6.18 20.23
N ASN A 45 1.07 -4.93 20.72
CA ASN A 45 1.25 -4.55 22.12
C ASN A 45 0.04 -4.81 23.04
N ASN A 46 -1.21 -4.74 22.54
CA ASN A 46 -2.39 -4.96 23.40
C ASN A 46 -2.62 -6.44 23.70
N THR A 47 -2.14 -7.34 22.85
CA THR A 47 -2.12 -8.78 23.13
C THR A 47 -1.02 -9.15 24.14
N LEU A 48 0.14 -8.45 24.12
CA LEU A 48 1.25 -8.65 25.06
C LEU A 48 1.03 -8.06 26.45
N ALA A 49 0.16 -7.06 26.61
CA ALA A 49 -0.20 -6.57 27.94
C ALA A 49 -0.94 -7.63 28.79
N SER A 50 -1.46 -8.70 28.14
CA SER A 50 -2.15 -9.83 28.80
C SER A 50 -1.29 -11.09 28.96
N SER A 51 -0.15 -11.18 28.27
CA SER A 51 0.73 -12.35 28.29
C SER A 51 2.16 -11.92 28.56
N GLY A 52 2.65 -12.21 29.76
CA GLY A 52 4.00 -11.91 30.24
C GLY A 52 5.13 -12.67 29.54
N ALA A 53 5.07 -12.81 28.21
CA ALA A 53 6.14 -13.35 27.39
C ALA A 53 6.82 -12.20 26.64
N HIS A 54 8.11 -11.96 26.92
CA HIS A 54 8.95 -11.04 26.14
C HIS A 54 9.18 -11.61 24.74
N GLY A 55 8.25 -11.34 23.81
CA GLY A 55 8.45 -11.47 22.37
C GLY A 55 8.20 -10.11 21.73
N ASP A 56 9.14 -9.63 20.91
CA ASP A 56 9.17 -8.28 20.29
C ASP A 56 7.93 -8.06 19.38
N PRO A 57 6.93 -7.26 19.80
CA PRO A 57 5.70 -7.08 19.05
C PRO A 57 5.91 -6.16 17.85
N GLY A 58 6.05 -6.76 16.67
CA GLY A 58 6.08 -6.03 15.42
C GLY A 58 7.34 -5.16 15.30
N ARG A 59 8.42 -5.77 14.81
CA ARG A 59 9.69 -5.09 14.58
C ARG A 59 9.48 -3.81 13.77
N ARG A 60 9.66 -2.64 14.39
CA ARG A 60 9.58 -1.34 13.70
C ARG A 60 10.60 -1.32 12.57
N ARG A 61 10.13 -1.24 11.33
CA ARG A 61 10.95 -1.14 10.12
C ARG A 61 11.08 0.33 9.71
N ARG A 62 12.10 0.64 8.91
CA ARG A 62 12.29 1.98 8.34
C ARG A 62 12.04 1.92 6.84
N TYR A 63 11.01 2.60 6.36
CA TYR A 63 10.68 2.74 4.94
C TYR A 63 10.77 4.20 4.52
N LEU A 64 11.57 4.53 3.50
CA LEU A 64 11.83 5.91 3.07
C LEU A 64 12.21 6.86 4.23
N GLY A 65 12.95 6.35 5.23
CA GLY A 65 13.32 7.11 6.42
C GLY A 65 12.19 7.31 7.45
N VAL A 66 11.04 6.65 7.29
CA VAL A 66 9.87 6.67 8.19
C VAL A 66 9.81 5.37 8.97
N SER A 67 9.58 5.44 10.28
CA SER A 67 9.38 4.26 11.11
C SER A 67 7.96 3.72 10.89
N VAL A 68 7.85 2.45 10.51
CA VAL A 68 6.59 1.77 10.24
C VAL A 68 6.48 0.45 11.03
N ARG A 69 5.27 0.12 11.47
CA ARG A 69 4.83 -1.14 12.05
C ARG A 69 4.48 -2.05 10.89
N LEU A 70 5.37 -3.00 10.59
CA LEU A 70 5.08 -4.09 9.69
C LEU A 70 5.21 -5.39 10.49
N PRO A 71 4.16 -6.23 10.51
CA PRO A 71 4.26 -7.60 10.99
C PRO A 71 5.37 -8.31 10.23
N THR A 72 6.23 -8.99 10.97
CA THR A 72 7.22 -9.89 10.39
C THR A 72 6.83 -11.30 10.77
N PRO A 73 6.78 -12.25 9.82
CA PRO A 73 6.58 -13.65 10.19
C PRO A 73 7.64 -14.02 11.23
N GLY A 74 7.19 -14.48 12.40
CA GLY A 74 8.06 -15.03 13.42
C GLY A 74 8.66 -16.34 12.93
N ASP A 75 9.91 -16.61 13.29
CA ASP A 75 10.61 -17.88 13.01
C ASP A 75 10.18 -18.99 14.01
N ASP A 76 9.15 -18.69 14.81
CA ASP A 76 8.64 -19.54 15.87
C ASP A 76 7.68 -20.54 15.22
N GLY A 77 8.21 -21.65 14.72
CA GLY A 77 7.51 -22.71 13.96
C GLY A 77 6.33 -23.38 14.69
N GLY A 78 5.29 -22.62 14.99
CA GLY A 78 3.96 -23.06 15.36
C GLY A 78 3.01 -22.89 14.18
N ASP A 79 2.18 -23.90 13.94
CA ASP A 79 1.23 -23.98 12.82
C ASP A 79 0.06 -22.96 12.90
N ASP A 80 0.05 -22.07 13.89
CA ASP A 80 -0.90 -20.96 14.00
C ASP A 80 -0.34 -19.73 13.27
N GLU A 81 -0.61 -19.61 11.96
CA GLU A 81 -0.26 -18.42 11.18
C GLU A 81 -0.77 -17.14 11.86
N ASP A 82 0.16 -16.25 12.20
CA ASP A 82 -0.09 -14.95 12.81
C ASP A 82 -1.16 -14.16 12.00
N PRO A 83 -2.28 -13.74 12.61
CA PRO A 83 -3.33 -12.99 11.93
C PRO A 83 -2.82 -11.69 11.28
N LEU A 84 -1.72 -11.12 11.78
CA LEU A 84 -1.08 -9.95 11.20
C LEU A 84 -0.36 -10.27 9.87
N VAL A 85 0.22 -11.47 9.75
CA VAL A 85 0.81 -11.95 8.49
C VAL A 85 -0.30 -12.12 7.44
N LYS A 86 -1.46 -12.68 7.83
CA LYS A 86 -2.62 -12.81 6.92
C LYS A 86 -3.13 -11.45 6.42
N ILE A 87 -3.12 -10.42 7.27
CA ILE A 87 -3.47 -9.05 6.85
C ILE A 87 -2.44 -8.53 5.84
N CYS A 88 -1.14 -8.69 6.11
CA CYS A 88 -0.08 -8.31 5.18
C CYS A 88 -0.24 -9.01 3.83
N ASP A 89 -0.48 -10.31 3.81
CA ASP A 89 -0.63 -11.09 2.59
C ASP A 89 -1.90 -10.70 1.81
N TYR A 90 -3.01 -10.48 2.52
CA TYR A 90 -4.26 -10.01 1.93
C TYR A 90 -4.10 -8.62 1.30
N VAL A 91 -3.49 -7.68 2.04
CA VAL A 91 -3.23 -6.32 1.54
C VAL A 91 -2.26 -6.36 0.38
N GLY A 92 -1.15 -7.10 0.51
CA GLY A 92 -0.13 -7.25 -0.52
C GLY A 92 -0.72 -7.80 -1.81
N SER A 93 -1.50 -8.88 -1.73
CA SER A 93 -2.19 -9.48 -2.89
C SER A 93 -3.14 -8.50 -3.58
N PHE A 94 -3.90 -7.73 -2.80
CA PHE A 94 -4.78 -6.69 -3.34
C PHE A 94 -3.97 -5.61 -4.07
N VAL A 95 -2.91 -5.11 -3.44
CA VAL A 95 -2.09 -4.04 -3.99
C VAL A 95 -1.33 -4.50 -5.24
N GLU A 96 -0.77 -5.72 -5.23
CA GLU A 96 -0.10 -6.31 -6.40
C GLU A 96 -1.04 -6.44 -7.61
N ALA A 97 -2.31 -6.75 -7.38
CA ALA A 97 -3.31 -6.77 -8.44
C ALA A 97 -3.71 -5.36 -8.91
N ALA A 98 -3.74 -4.38 -8.01
CA ALA A 98 -4.24 -3.03 -8.30
C ALA A 98 -3.17 -2.08 -8.90
N VAL A 99 -1.89 -2.26 -8.55
CA VAL A 99 -0.79 -1.39 -8.98
C VAL A 99 -0.54 -1.41 -10.49
N PRO A 100 -0.56 -2.57 -11.19
CA PRO A 100 -0.44 -2.59 -12.64
C PRO A 100 -1.50 -1.73 -13.33
N GLU A 101 -2.75 -1.79 -12.87
CA GLU A 101 -3.85 -0.97 -13.40
C GLU A 101 -3.61 0.54 -13.19
N MET A 102 -3.00 0.93 -12.07
CA MET A 102 -2.59 2.31 -11.81
C MET A 102 -1.42 2.75 -12.67
N VAL A 103 -0.38 1.92 -12.75
CA VAL A 103 0.85 2.23 -13.47
C VAL A 103 0.58 2.34 -14.96
N LEU A 104 -0.09 1.34 -15.54
CA LEU A 104 -0.48 1.33 -16.94
C LEU A 104 -1.41 2.51 -17.25
N GLY A 105 -2.41 2.77 -16.41
CA GLY A 105 -3.41 3.81 -16.68
C GLY A 105 -2.95 5.26 -16.47
N CYS A 106 -2.00 5.49 -15.57
CA CYS A 106 -1.55 6.84 -15.21
C CYS A 106 -0.18 7.21 -15.81
N PHE A 107 0.67 6.22 -16.12
CA PHE A 107 2.07 6.46 -16.48
C PHE A 107 2.48 5.87 -17.83
N SER A 108 1.70 4.96 -18.43
CA SER A 108 2.02 4.49 -19.79
C SER A 108 1.79 5.61 -20.82
N ALA A 109 2.74 5.76 -21.74
CA ALA A 109 2.63 6.68 -22.87
C ALA A 109 1.45 6.31 -23.80
N ASP A 110 1.19 5.01 -23.95
CA ASP A 110 0.15 4.44 -24.81
C ASP A 110 -1.25 4.41 -24.18
N ALA A 111 -1.37 4.73 -22.88
CA ALA A 111 -2.65 4.82 -22.18
C ALA A 111 -3.38 6.14 -22.53
N ALA A 112 -3.66 6.36 -23.82
CA ALA A 112 -4.54 7.41 -24.29
C ALA A 112 -6.01 7.08 -23.95
N GLU A 113 -6.36 7.03 -22.66
CA GLU A 113 -7.76 6.97 -22.23
C GLU A 113 -8.41 8.35 -22.39
N SER A 114 -9.41 8.43 -23.27
CA SER A 114 -10.29 9.58 -23.43
C SER A 114 -11.75 9.14 -23.19
N PRO A 115 -12.47 9.72 -22.23
CA PRO A 115 -12.02 10.75 -21.29
C PRO A 115 -11.01 10.22 -20.25
N PRO A 116 -10.18 11.09 -19.65
CA PRO A 116 -9.23 10.68 -18.62
C PRO A 116 -9.97 10.06 -17.43
N ARG A 117 -9.60 8.84 -17.07
CA ARG A 117 -10.19 8.12 -15.93
C ARG A 117 -9.32 8.28 -14.69
N ARG A 118 -9.97 8.55 -13.56
CA ARG A 118 -9.35 8.49 -12.24
C ARG A 118 -9.34 7.06 -11.75
N ARG A 119 -8.32 6.73 -10.97
CA ARG A 119 -8.15 5.43 -10.31
C ARG A 119 -8.05 5.68 -8.82
N VAL A 120 -8.87 4.98 -8.05
CA VAL A 120 -8.96 5.17 -6.61
C VAL A 120 -8.69 3.83 -5.95
N LEU A 121 -7.71 3.80 -5.05
CA LEU A 121 -7.61 2.75 -4.03
C LEU A 121 -8.30 3.23 -2.76
N GLU A 122 -9.06 2.35 -2.15
CA GLU A 122 -9.88 2.66 -0.99
C GLU A 122 -9.72 1.61 0.09
N LEU A 123 -9.47 2.07 1.31
CA LEU A 123 -9.61 1.31 2.54
C LEU A 123 -10.87 1.81 3.25
N THR A 124 -11.83 0.94 3.48
CA THR A 124 -13.08 1.22 4.18
C THR A 124 -13.10 0.48 5.51
N LEU A 125 -13.34 1.18 6.61
CA LEU A 125 -13.63 0.56 7.91
C LEU A 125 -15.15 0.46 8.09
N VAL A 126 -15.61 -0.72 8.49
CA VAL A 126 -17.02 -1.11 8.48
C VAL A 126 -17.41 -1.64 9.86
N ALA A 127 -18.49 -1.12 10.43
CA ALA A 127 -19.07 -1.61 11.67
C ALA A 127 -19.66 -3.02 11.51
N PRO A 128 -19.94 -3.73 12.62
CA PRO A 128 -20.58 -5.06 12.57
C PRO A 128 -21.94 -5.08 11.88
N ASP A 129 -22.68 -3.97 11.94
CA ASP A 129 -23.97 -3.80 11.27
C ASP A 129 -23.84 -3.53 9.75
N GLY A 130 -22.61 -3.50 9.23
CA GLY A 130 -22.31 -3.24 7.83
C GLY A 130 -22.22 -1.77 7.45
N THR A 131 -22.41 -0.84 8.40
CA THR A 131 -22.29 0.59 8.12
C THR A 131 -20.84 1.02 7.96
N THR A 132 -20.58 1.95 7.04
CA THR A 132 -19.24 2.51 6.83
C THR A 132 -18.92 3.52 7.93
N CYS A 133 -17.87 3.27 8.71
CA CYS A 133 -17.39 4.18 9.74
C CYS A 133 -16.38 5.18 9.18
N GLU A 134 -15.44 4.70 8.37
CA GLU A 134 -14.29 5.49 7.92
C GLU A 134 -13.87 5.05 6.51
N ARG A 135 -13.34 5.99 5.73
CA ARG A 135 -12.79 5.73 4.40
C ARG A 135 -11.49 6.48 4.19
N HIS A 136 -10.46 5.75 3.77
CA HIS A 136 -9.19 6.31 3.32
C HIS A 136 -9.08 6.10 1.81
N VAL A 137 -8.87 7.19 1.08
CA VAL A 137 -8.94 7.22 -0.38
C VAL A 137 -7.60 7.72 -0.94
N LEU A 138 -6.96 6.88 -1.74
CA LEU A 138 -5.79 7.25 -2.53
C LEU A 138 -6.23 7.42 -3.99
N SER A 139 -6.30 8.66 -4.44
CA SER A 139 -6.76 9.01 -5.79
C SER A 139 -5.58 9.30 -6.72
N PHE A 140 -5.56 8.62 -7.86
CA PHE A 140 -4.57 8.75 -8.92
C PHE A 140 -5.25 9.25 -10.20
N ALA A 141 -4.63 10.24 -10.81
CA ALA A 141 -5.06 10.78 -12.08
C ALA A 141 -3.83 11.00 -12.96
N ARG A 142 -3.97 10.70 -14.26
CA ARG A 142 -2.97 11.08 -15.25
C ARG A 142 -2.88 12.60 -15.28
N ARG A 143 -1.67 13.16 -15.14
CA ARG A 143 -1.44 14.59 -15.38
C ARG A 143 -1.60 14.87 -16.87
N ASN A 144 -2.25 15.97 -17.21
CA ASN A 144 -2.44 16.36 -18.61
C ASN A 144 -1.08 16.47 -19.32
N PRO A 145 -0.91 15.87 -20.51
CA PRO A 145 0.29 16.03 -21.31
C PRO A 145 0.35 17.49 -21.79
N GLY A 146 1.05 18.35 -21.04
CA GLY A 146 1.16 19.79 -21.30
C GLY A 146 1.23 20.67 -20.06
N SER A 147 0.91 20.15 -18.87
CA SER A 147 0.90 20.92 -17.62
C SER A 147 2.09 20.65 -16.69
N THR A 148 3.15 20.01 -17.17
CA THR A 148 4.29 19.62 -16.32
C THR A 148 5.60 20.21 -16.85
N PRO A 149 6.40 20.90 -16.01
CA PRO A 149 7.83 20.99 -16.26
C PRO A 149 8.41 19.56 -16.34
N PRO A 150 9.53 19.34 -17.05
CA PRO A 150 10.13 18.02 -17.19
C PRO A 150 10.24 17.37 -15.82
N VAL A 151 9.69 16.16 -15.68
CA VAL A 151 9.91 15.33 -14.50
C VAL A 151 11.43 15.26 -14.33
N PRO A 152 12.00 15.68 -13.20
CA PRO A 152 13.43 15.53 -12.97
C PRO A 152 13.77 14.08 -13.21
N ASP A 153 14.76 13.82 -14.07
CA ASP A 153 15.13 12.47 -14.45
C ASP A 153 15.39 11.61 -13.19
N GLY A 154 14.46 10.69 -12.92
CA GLY A 154 14.64 9.63 -11.93
C GLY A 154 13.70 9.61 -10.72
N TRP A 155 13.94 8.56 -9.92
CA TRP A 155 13.24 8.13 -8.72
C TRP A 155 13.03 9.22 -7.65
N SER A 156 13.94 10.20 -7.57
CA SER A 156 13.94 11.26 -6.55
C SER A 156 12.71 12.16 -6.59
N ALA A 157 12.06 12.31 -7.75
CA ALA A 157 10.83 13.08 -7.89
C ALA A 157 9.61 12.41 -7.21
N PHE A 158 9.66 11.09 -7.01
CA PHE A 158 8.58 10.29 -6.40
C PHE A 158 8.84 10.02 -4.92
N GLU A 159 10.11 9.93 -4.51
CA GLU A 159 10.50 9.61 -3.14
C GLU A 159 9.92 10.59 -2.10
N GLY A 160 10.03 11.90 -2.35
CA GLY A 160 9.51 12.93 -1.43
C GLY A 160 8.00 12.81 -1.21
N PRO A 161 7.17 12.88 -2.27
CA PRO A 161 5.72 12.69 -2.17
C PRO A 161 5.30 11.35 -1.53
N LEU A 162 5.95 10.24 -1.89
CA LEU A 162 5.65 8.93 -1.31
C LEU A 162 5.98 8.88 0.18
N ARG A 163 7.14 9.43 0.57
CA ARG A 163 7.51 9.57 1.98
C ARG A 163 6.49 10.40 2.75
N THR A 164 5.99 11.49 2.17
CA THR A 164 4.93 12.31 2.79
C THR A 164 3.63 11.52 2.97
N LEU A 165 3.23 10.71 1.98
CA LEU A 165 2.05 9.86 2.09
C LEU A 165 2.19 8.80 3.20
N VAL A 166 3.35 8.13 3.28
CA VAL A 166 3.64 7.16 4.34
C VAL A 166 3.61 7.83 5.72
N LEU A 167 4.24 9.01 5.86
CA LEU A 167 4.18 9.78 7.11
C LEU A 167 2.74 10.11 7.50
N ALA A 168 1.93 10.61 6.57
CA ALA A 168 0.54 10.95 6.82
C ALA A 168 -0.27 9.74 7.30
N ALA A 169 -0.07 8.57 6.68
CA ALA A 169 -0.71 7.32 7.10
C ALA A 169 -0.32 6.93 8.54
N VAL A 170 0.98 6.97 8.87
CA VAL A 170 1.46 6.69 10.24
C VAL A 170 0.87 7.66 11.27
N PHE A 171 0.80 8.96 10.95
CA PHE A 171 0.20 9.95 11.85
C PHE A 171 -1.31 9.73 12.04
N LEU A 172 -2.05 9.40 10.98
CA LEU A 172 -3.47 9.08 11.06
C LEU A 172 -3.72 7.79 11.87
N ALA A 173 -2.87 6.78 11.67
CA ALA A 173 -2.91 5.51 12.38
C ALA A 173 -2.55 5.63 13.87
N ALA A 174 -1.72 6.60 14.25
CA ALA A 174 -1.37 6.87 15.64
C ALA A 174 -2.55 7.43 16.47
N GLY A 175 -3.61 7.92 15.81
CA GLY A 175 -4.85 8.26 16.49
C GLY A 175 -4.71 9.39 17.52
N ASP A 176 -3.88 10.40 17.25
CA ASP A 176 -3.80 11.62 18.08
C ASP A 176 -5.10 12.46 17.93
N GLY A 177 -6.15 11.97 18.59
CA GLY A 177 -7.24 12.64 19.33
C GLY A 177 -8.14 13.70 18.67
N ALA A 178 -7.72 14.37 17.59
CA ALA A 178 -8.41 15.58 17.15
C ALA A 178 -9.25 15.43 15.88
N THR A 179 -9.03 14.40 15.06
CA THR A 179 -9.59 14.37 13.69
C THR A 179 -10.46 13.17 13.37
N VAL A 180 -10.37 12.05 14.12
CA VAL A 180 -11.12 10.83 13.82
C VAL A 180 -11.70 10.23 15.10
N GLY A 181 -13.00 9.95 15.09
CA GLY A 181 -13.73 9.38 16.22
C GLY A 181 -13.33 7.92 16.55
N PRO A 182 -13.78 7.40 17.70
CA PRO A 182 -13.58 6.00 18.06
C PRO A 182 -14.33 5.08 17.08
N LEU A 183 -13.75 3.91 16.80
CA LEU A 183 -14.41 2.87 16.01
C LEU A 183 -15.24 1.96 16.92
N PRO A 184 -16.35 1.40 16.40
CA PRO A 184 -17.12 0.40 17.13
C PRO A 184 -16.27 -0.85 17.38
N GLN A 185 -16.57 -1.54 18.48
CA GLN A 185 -16.00 -2.85 18.77
C GLN A 185 -16.33 -3.81 17.61
N GLU A 186 -15.37 -4.66 17.22
CA GLU A 186 -15.51 -5.61 16.09
C GLU A 186 -15.65 -4.95 14.70
N ALA A 187 -15.23 -3.69 14.54
CA ALA A 187 -15.09 -3.11 13.21
C ALA A 187 -14.15 -3.96 12.34
N THR A 188 -14.53 -4.12 11.08
CA THR A 188 -13.75 -4.83 10.05
C THR A 188 -13.28 -3.84 8.99
N PHE A 189 -12.50 -4.31 8.01
CA PHE A 189 -12.05 -3.50 6.90
C PHE A 189 -12.33 -4.14 5.54
N ARG A 190 -12.41 -3.30 4.51
CA ARG A 190 -12.51 -3.70 3.10
C ARG A 190 -11.53 -2.88 2.26
N LEU A 191 -10.95 -3.54 1.26
CA LEU A 191 -10.12 -2.89 0.24
C LEU A 191 -10.87 -2.88 -1.07
N GLY A 192 -10.76 -1.79 -1.83
CA GLY A 192 -11.43 -1.66 -3.12
C GLY A 192 -10.63 -0.80 -4.10
N MET A 193 -10.76 -1.13 -5.37
CA MET A 193 -10.27 -0.29 -6.47
C MET A 193 -11.46 0.18 -7.31
N ARG A 194 -11.50 1.48 -7.62
CA ARG A 194 -12.50 2.08 -8.50
C ARG A 194 -11.83 2.79 -9.66
N VAL A 195 -12.39 2.67 -10.86
CA VAL A 195 -11.92 3.35 -12.06
C VAL A 195 -13.09 4.07 -12.73
N GLY A 196 -12.94 5.37 -13.01
CA GLY A 196 -14.02 6.16 -13.61
C GLY A 196 -13.68 7.64 -13.80
N PRO A 197 -14.42 8.35 -14.67
CA PRO A 197 -14.14 9.76 -14.99
C PRO A 197 -14.43 10.73 -13.82
N ASP A 198 -15.40 10.41 -12.95
CA ASP A 198 -15.92 11.32 -11.92
C ASP A 198 -15.66 10.87 -10.47
N LEU A 199 -14.65 10.02 -10.26
CA LEU A 199 -14.32 9.57 -8.91
C LEU A 199 -13.78 10.74 -8.06
N ARG A 200 -14.45 11.00 -6.94
CA ARG A 200 -14.04 11.94 -5.88
C ARG A 200 -13.64 11.17 -4.63
#